data_AF-A0A2G9SN40-F1
#
_entry.id   AF-A0A2G9SN40-F1
#
_cell.length_a   1.000
_cell.length_b   1.000
_cell.length_c   1.000
_cell.angle_alpha   90.00
_cell.angle_beta   90.00
_cell.angle_gamma   90.00
#
_symmetry.space_group_name_H-M   'P 1'
#
loop_
_entity.id
_entity.type
_entity.pdbx_description
1 polymer ?
#
loop_
_entity_poly.entity_id
_entity_poly.type
_entity_poly.pdbx_seq_one_letter_code
_entity_poly.pdbx_strand_id
1 'polypeptide(L)'
;MKQDTIRGATYTVDCEDYIHVVEFNPFDSESPGSLIAYGGNDYVAIASCRFQEEDTSVNGIEFKILKTFHHEVRVDAITWSPETRYDTLTPVLR
;
A
#
# COMPACT_ATOMS: atom_id res chain seq x y z
N MET A 1 -16.53 26.16 22.81
CA MET A 1 -15.40 25.25 23.09
C MET A 1 -14.84 24.81 21.75
N LYS A 2 -13.58 25.14 21.45
CA LYS A 2 -12.91 24.64 20.24
C LYS A 2 -12.86 23.12 20.38
N GLN A 3 -13.41 22.40 19.40
CA GLN A 3 -13.16 20.97 19.30
C GLN A 3 -11.65 20.84 19.15
N ASP A 4 -11.00 20.30 20.17
CA ASP A 4 -9.66 19.74 20.02
C ASP A 4 -9.81 18.60 19.02
N THR A 5 -9.56 18.90 17.74
CA THR A 5 -9.46 17.91 16.68
C THR A 5 -8.36 16.95 17.12
N ILE A 6 -8.77 15.74 17.50
CA ILE A 6 -7.86 14.65 17.84
C ILE A 6 -6.82 14.61 16.72
N ARG A 7 -5.55 14.91 17.05
CA ARG A 7 -4.39 14.77 16.17
C ARG A 7 -4.11 13.28 15.95
N GLY A 8 -5.05 12.57 15.35
CA GLY A 8 -4.87 11.18 14.96
C GLY A 8 -4.29 11.15 13.56
N ALA A 9 -3.04 10.69 13.42
CA ALA A 9 -2.46 10.30 12.13
C ALA A 9 -3.03 8.91 11.73
N THR A 10 -4.36 8.84 11.65
CA THR A 10 -5.09 7.62 11.29
C THR A 10 -5.82 7.87 10.01
N TYR A 11 -5.54 7.02 9.02
CA TYR A 11 -6.12 7.09 7.70
C TYR A 11 -6.84 5.78 7.40
N THR A 12 -7.95 5.89 6.70
CA THR A 12 -8.73 4.75 6.24
C THR A 12 -8.83 4.81 4.73
N VAL A 13 -8.70 3.66 4.09
CA VAL A 13 -8.86 3.49 2.65
C VAL A 13 -9.89 2.40 2.42
N ASP A 14 -10.83 2.66 1.52
CA ASP A 14 -11.82 1.67 1.12
C ASP A 14 -11.16 0.53 0.33
N CYS A 15 -11.53 -0.70 0.65
CA CYS A 15 -11.04 -1.91 -0.02
C CYS A 15 -12.22 -2.64 -0.68
N GLU A 16 -11.96 -3.34 -1.79
CA GLU A 16 -13.01 -4.06 -2.54
C GLU A 16 -13.52 -5.31 -1.80
N ASP A 17 -12.69 -5.90 -0.93
CA ASP A 17 -13.02 -7.10 -0.16
C ASP A 17 -12.26 -7.10 1.19
N TYR A 18 -12.50 -8.10 2.02
CA TYR A 18 -11.80 -8.31 3.29
C TYR A 18 -10.30 -8.48 3.08
N ILE A 19 -9.55 -7.69 3.84
CA ILE A 19 -8.10 -7.74 3.89
C ILE A 19 -7.67 -8.55 5.11
N HIS A 20 -6.86 -9.57 4.89
CA HIS A 20 -6.40 -10.50 5.93
C HIS A 20 -4.98 -10.19 6.41
N VAL A 21 -4.16 -9.58 5.55
CA VAL A 21 -2.78 -9.23 5.86
C VAL A 21 -2.37 -7.95 5.14
N VAL A 22 -1.55 -7.15 5.80
CA VAL A 22 -1.00 -5.88 5.28
C VAL A 22 0.45 -5.78 5.73
N GLU A 23 1.35 -5.44 4.81
CA GLU A 23 2.78 -5.26 5.11
C GLU A 23 3.34 -4.07 4.33
N PHE A 24 4.01 -3.15 5.03
CA PHE A 24 4.80 -2.11 4.39
C PHE A 24 6.08 -2.69 3.81
N ASN A 25 6.50 -2.19 2.65
CA ASN A 25 7.80 -2.49 2.11
C ASN A 25 8.89 -1.90 3.02
N PRO A 26 9.78 -2.71 3.62
CA PRO A 26 10.83 -2.19 4.49
C PRO A 26 12.05 -1.66 3.71
N PHE A 27 12.08 -1.85 2.39
CA PHE A 27 13.20 -1.43 1.53
C PHE A 27 12.94 -0.07 0.90
N ASP A 28 14.03 0.67 0.68
CA ASP A 28 13.98 1.96 0.01
C ASP A 28 13.50 1.78 -1.44
N SER A 29 12.48 2.53 -1.83
CA SER A 29 11.80 2.35 -3.12
C SER A 29 12.28 3.34 -4.19
N GLU A 30 13.22 4.24 -3.84
CA GLU A 30 13.71 5.37 -4.65
C GLU A 30 12.59 6.32 -5.15
N SER A 31 11.33 6.10 -4.73
CA SER A 31 10.15 6.87 -5.08
C SER A 31 9.65 7.65 -3.85
N PRO A 32 9.07 8.86 -4.04
CA PRO A 32 8.37 9.53 -2.95
C PRO A 32 7.18 8.67 -2.50
N GLY A 33 7.16 8.30 -1.23
CA GLY A 33 6.09 7.53 -0.60
C GLY A 33 6.48 6.08 -0.29
N SER A 34 5.75 5.50 0.65
CA SER A 34 5.92 4.11 1.07
C SER A 34 5.17 3.16 0.14
N LEU A 35 5.71 1.97 -0.09
CA LEU A 35 4.97 0.89 -0.73
C LEU A 35 4.30 0.03 0.33
N ILE A 36 3.09 -0.43 0.04
CA ILE A 36 2.31 -1.28 0.92
C ILE A 36 1.70 -2.42 0.10
N ALA A 37 1.76 -3.62 0.66
CA ALA A 37 1.17 -4.81 0.10
C ALA A 37 0.04 -5.26 1.01
N TYR A 38 -1.08 -5.64 0.44
CA TYR A 38 -2.18 -6.21 1.21
C TYR A 38 -2.81 -7.38 0.48
N GLY A 39 -3.25 -8.36 1.26
CA GLY A 39 -3.75 -9.64 0.77
C GLY A 39 -5.21 -9.85 1.15
N GLY A 40 -6.03 -10.21 0.16
CA GLY A 40 -7.45 -10.52 0.31
C GLY A 40 -7.75 -12.02 0.19
N ASN A 41 -8.99 -12.33 -0.19
CA ASN A 41 -9.47 -13.71 -0.34
C ASN A 41 -8.85 -14.45 -1.52
N ASP A 42 -8.49 -13.74 -2.58
CA ASP A 42 -8.02 -14.33 -3.84
C ASP A 42 -7.09 -13.35 -4.60
N TYR A 43 -6.47 -12.41 -3.89
CA TYR A 43 -5.56 -11.45 -4.51
C TYR A 43 -4.53 -10.86 -3.54
N VAL A 44 -3.42 -10.40 -4.11
CA VAL A 44 -2.48 -9.47 -3.49
C VAL A 44 -2.48 -8.17 -4.28
N ALA A 45 -2.57 -7.03 -3.61
CA ALA A 45 -2.44 -5.72 -4.21
C ALA A 45 -1.20 -5.00 -3.66
N ILE A 46 -0.48 -4.33 -4.56
CA ILE A 46 0.62 -3.43 -4.25
C ILE A 46 0.12 -2.01 -4.48
N ALA A 47 0.29 -1.16 -3.48
CA ALA A 47 -0.11 0.23 -3.50
C ALA A 47 1.05 1.14 -3.08
N SER A 48 1.00 2.39 -3.52
CA SER A 48 1.81 3.47 -2.99
C SER A 48 0.97 4.30 -2.03
N CYS A 49 1.55 4.68 -0.91
CA CYS A 49 0.94 5.59 0.06
C CYS A 49 1.88 6.73 0.41
N ARG A 50 1.34 7.96 0.45
CA ARG A 50 2.04 9.15 0.88
C ARG A 50 1.21 9.88 1.93
N PHE A 51 1.81 10.13 3.08
CA PHE A 51 1.13 10.73 4.23
C PHE A 51 1.43 12.23 4.29
N GLN A 52 0.45 13.05 4.71
CA GLN A 52 0.65 14.50 4.89
C GLN A 52 1.76 14.82 5.89
N GLU A 53 2.02 13.91 6.84
CA GLU A 53 3.09 14.05 7.83
C GLU A 53 4.49 13.95 7.20
N GLU A 54 4.61 13.25 6.07
CA GLU A 54 5.85 13.08 5.31
C GLU A 54 5.96 14.11 4.18
N ASP A 55 4.84 14.49 3.58
CA ASP A 55 4.76 15.42 2.47
C ASP A 55 3.61 16.41 2.66
N THR A 56 3.93 17.66 2.97
CA THR A 56 2.95 18.73 3.23
C THR A 56 2.14 19.14 1.99
N SER A 57 2.48 18.64 0.79
CA SER A 57 1.66 18.81 -0.41
C SER A 57 0.46 17.87 -0.46
N VAL A 58 0.43 16.81 0.37
CA VAL A 58 -0.69 15.88 0.50
C VAL A 58 -1.67 16.36 1.57
N ASN A 59 -2.96 16.31 1.26
CA ASN A 59 -4.03 16.57 2.23
C ASN A 59 -4.56 15.22 2.75
N GLY A 60 -4.10 14.81 3.93
CA GLY A 60 -4.40 13.50 4.51
C GLY A 60 -3.49 12.37 3.99
N ILE A 61 -4.07 11.41 3.27
CA ILE A 61 -3.33 10.31 2.63
C ILE A 61 -3.58 10.33 1.12
N GLU A 62 -2.52 10.19 0.34
CA GLU A 62 -2.62 9.77 -1.05
C GLU A 62 -2.35 8.27 -1.12
N PHE A 63 -3.35 7.50 -1.54
CA PHE A 63 -3.25 6.05 -1.67
C PHE A 63 -3.62 5.64 -3.10
N LYS A 64 -2.75 4.86 -3.74
CA LYS A 64 -2.93 4.45 -5.13
C LYS A 64 -2.53 3.00 -5.32
N ILE A 65 -3.45 2.19 -5.84
CA ILE A 65 -3.15 0.83 -6.29
C ILE A 65 -2.25 0.90 -7.52
N LEU A 66 -1.10 0.25 -7.45
CA LEU A 66 -0.13 0.14 -8.54
C LEU A 66 -0.35 -1.13 -9.35
N LYS A 67 -0.62 -2.23 -8.65
CA LYS A 67 -0.83 -3.55 -9.27
C LYS A 67 -1.65 -4.46 -8.39
N THR A 68 -2.54 -5.24 -9.00
CA THR A 68 -3.25 -6.35 -8.34
C THR A 68 -2.90 -7.66 -9.04
N PHE A 69 -2.64 -8.69 -8.24
CA PHE A 69 -2.35 -10.05 -8.66
C PHE A 69 -3.47 -10.95 -8.13
N HIS A 70 -4.31 -11.48 -9.02
CA HIS A 70 -5.37 -12.41 -8.65
C HIS A 70 -4.87 -13.86 -8.67
N HIS A 71 -5.30 -14.65 -7.70
CA HIS A 71 -5.01 -16.08 -7.55
C HIS A 71 -6.11 -16.76 -6.73
N GLU A 72 -6.35 -18.06 -6.92
CA GLU A 72 -7.56 -18.73 -6.40
C GLU A 72 -7.50 -19.15 -4.91
N VAL A 73 -6.69 -18.49 -4.09
CA VAL A 73 -6.43 -18.85 -2.68
C VAL A 73 -6.34 -17.62 -1.78
N ARG A 74 -6.71 -17.75 -0.50
CA ARG A 74 -6.59 -16.67 0.49
C ARG A 74 -5.14 -16.39 0.83
N VAL A 75 -4.80 -15.12 1.01
CA VAL A 75 -3.49 -14.69 1.47
C VAL A 75 -3.47 -14.61 2.99
N ASP A 76 -2.72 -15.51 3.63
CA ASP A 76 -2.57 -15.53 5.10
C ASP A 76 -1.32 -14.76 5.58
N ALA A 77 -0.32 -14.60 4.72
CA ALA A 77 0.93 -13.92 5.04
C ALA A 77 1.55 -13.29 3.78
N ILE A 78 2.23 -12.16 3.96
CA ILE A 78 3.01 -11.47 2.92
C ILE A 78 4.39 -11.18 3.48
N THR A 79 5.42 -11.23 2.63
CA THR A 79 6.74 -10.71 2.97
C THR A 79 7.38 -10.09 1.73
N TRP A 80 8.20 -9.06 1.95
CA TRP A 80 8.88 -8.34 0.88
C TRP A 80 10.27 -8.93 0.67
N SER A 81 10.65 -9.16 -0.60
CA SER A 81 12.04 -9.40 -0.95
C SER A 81 12.78 -8.06 -1.11
N PRO A 82 14.07 -7.93 -0.69
CA PRO A 82 14.93 -6.81 -1.04
C PRO A 82 15.06 -6.57 -2.55
N GLU A 83 14.80 -7.59 -3.37
CA GLU A 83 14.81 -7.47 -4.83
C GLU A 83 13.54 -6.83 -5.41
N THR A 84 12.54 -6.52 -4.59
CA THR A 84 11.30 -5.90 -5.05
C THR A 84 11.59 -4.50 -5.54
N ARG A 85 11.53 -4.32 -6.86
CA ARG A 85 11.78 -3.03 -7.51
C ARG A 85 10.53 -2.59 -8.27
N TYR A 86 10.10 -1.36 -8.02
CA TYR A 86 9.01 -0.72 -8.77
C TYR A 86 9.39 -0.53 -10.26
N ASP A 87 10.68 -0.28 -10.54
CA ASP A 87 11.16 0.10 -11.87
C ASP A 87 11.43 -1.09 -12.82
N THR A 88 11.31 -2.34 -12.34
CA THR A 88 11.56 -3.55 -13.15
C THR A 88 10.28 -4.27 -13.57
N LEU A 89 9.16 -3.56 -13.74
CA LEU A 89 7.93 -4.14 -14.30
C LEU A 89 8.29 -5.04 -15.50
N THR A 90 8.10 -6.34 -15.31
CA THR A 90 8.49 -7.36 -16.28
C THR A 90 7.86 -7.01 -17.62
N PRO A 91 8.61 -6.99 -18.74
CA PRO A 91 7.99 -6.91 -20.04
C PRO A 91 7.00 -8.07 -20.12
N VAL A 92 5.72 -7.75 -20.30
CA VAL A 92 4.67 -8.75 -20.48
C VAL A 92 5.13 -9.65 -21.62
N LEU A 93 5.50 -10.89 -21.32
CA LEU A 93 5.73 -11.90 -22.34
C LEU A 93 4.36 -12.16 -22.97
N ARG A 94 4.17 -11.65 -24.19
CA ARG A 94 3.01 -11.94 -25.06
C ARG A 94 3.17 -13.30 -25.70
#